data_AF-A0A519M145-F1
#
_entry.id   AF-A0A519M145-F1
#
_cell.length_a   1.000
_cell.length_b   1.000
_cell.length_c   1.000
_cell.angle_alpha   90.00
_cell.angle_beta   90.00
_cell.angle_gamma   90.00
#
_symmetry.space_group_name_H-M   'P 1'
#
loop_
_entity.id
_entity.type
_entity.pdbx_description
1 polymer ?
#
loop_
_entity_poly.entity_id
_entity_poly.type
_entity_poly.pdbx_seq_one_letter_code
_entity_poly.pdbx_strand_id
1 'polypeptide(L)'
;VFLLQKEFGQRFGHPAPRVRGRVRKMKGTFSGGTAASLKATMAAAAGNPAALDLLKNPFSLTPGFEGPRQPTGHKPMVDEALAGPGGEGVWVAPFVMAAINTRNVHRSNFLLQHAYGADFVYDEMLITGTGEKGEAIANAVAGDKSLGSDKGPKPGEGPSREERDAGFYDVLFLGTDAAGNTLRVGVKGDRDPGYGSTSKMIAEAAVCLLQDATGTPGGIWTTAPAMGDALMKRLQANAGLSFEVGAG
;
A
#
# COMPACT_ATOMS: atom_id res chain seq x y z
N VAL A 1 -1.49 -6.66 3.65
CA VAL A 1 -0.40 -7.11 4.55
C VAL A 1 -0.91 -7.93 5.74
N PHE A 2 -1.78 -7.40 6.61
CA PHE A 2 -2.27 -8.12 7.80
C PHE A 2 -2.81 -9.54 7.49
N LEU A 3 -3.75 -9.67 6.55
CA LEU A 3 -4.27 -10.97 6.12
C LEU A 3 -3.16 -11.92 5.64
N LEU A 4 -2.24 -11.41 4.82
CA LEU A 4 -1.13 -12.21 4.31
C LEU A 4 -0.26 -12.75 5.44
N GLN A 5 0.08 -11.91 6.42
CA GLN A 5 0.92 -12.33 7.55
C GLN A 5 0.22 -13.38 8.41
N LYS A 6 -1.09 -13.24 8.63
CA LYS A 6 -1.92 -14.24 9.32
C LYS A 6 -1.93 -15.58 8.58
N GLU A 7 -2.18 -15.56 7.28
CA GLU A 7 -2.20 -16.77 6.45
C GLU A 7 -0.81 -17.43 6.33
N PHE A 8 0.26 -16.63 6.22
CA PHE A 8 1.63 -17.16 6.17
C PHE A 8 1.98 -17.86 7.49
N GLY A 9 1.63 -17.24 8.63
CA GLY A 9 1.79 -17.85 9.96
C GLY A 9 1.00 -19.15 10.12
N GLN A 10 -0.23 -19.21 9.62
CA GLN A 10 -1.05 -20.42 9.68
C GLN A 10 -0.51 -21.57 8.82
N ARG A 11 0.06 -21.27 7.65
CA ARG A 11 0.52 -22.28 6.69
C ARG A 11 1.95 -22.74 6.91
N PHE A 12 2.83 -21.82 7.34
CA PHE A 12 4.27 -22.05 7.40
C PHE A 12 4.85 -21.88 8.82
N GLY A 13 4.03 -21.51 9.82
CA GLY A 13 4.42 -21.44 11.22
C GLY A 13 5.18 -20.16 11.62
N HIS A 14 5.36 -19.22 10.70
CA HIS A 14 6.01 -17.92 10.94
C HIS A 14 5.43 -16.84 10.02
N PRO A 15 5.60 -15.53 10.29
CA PRO A 15 5.23 -14.48 9.34
C PRO A 15 6.12 -14.50 8.09
N ALA A 16 5.64 -13.93 6.99
CA ALA A 16 6.43 -13.69 5.79
C ALA A 16 7.50 -12.62 6.08
N PRO A 17 8.81 -12.93 5.99
CA PRO A 17 9.87 -11.95 6.25
C PRO A 17 9.91 -10.86 5.19
N ARG A 18 9.41 -11.14 3.97
CA ARG A 18 9.28 -10.16 2.90
C ARG A 18 7.88 -10.18 2.29
N VAL A 19 7.28 -9.00 2.16
CA VAL A 19 6.03 -8.80 1.43
C VAL A 19 6.21 -7.73 0.37
N ARG A 20 5.82 -8.04 -0.87
CA ARG A 20 5.79 -7.11 -2.00
C ARG A 20 4.35 -6.68 -2.27
N GLY A 21 4.04 -5.40 -2.13
CA GLY A 21 2.79 -4.80 -2.60
C GLY A 21 2.91 -4.42 -4.08
N ARG A 22 1.98 -4.88 -4.92
CA ARG A 22 2.02 -4.70 -6.36
C ARG A 22 0.67 -4.26 -6.87
N VAL A 23 0.58 -3.01 -7.32
CA VAL A 23 -0.66 -2.51 -7.95
C VAL A 23 -0.76 -3.14 -9.33
N ARG A 24 -1.74 -4.02 -9.54
CA ARG A 24 -1.98 -4.72 -10.82
C ARG A 24 -2.79 -3.87 -11.78
N LYS A 25 -3.85 -3.25 -11.25
CA LYS A 25 -4.76 -2.40 -12.01
C LYS A 25 -5.26 -1.28 -11.12
N MET A 26 -5.46 -0.11 -11.72
CA MET A 26 -6.03 1.03 -11.03
C MET A 26 -6.74 1.91 -12.05
N LYS A 27 -7.98 2.27 -11.76
CA LYS A 27 -8.75 3.25 -12.50
C LYS A 27 -9.39 4.23 -11.52
N GLY A 28 -8.93 5.48 -11.59
CA GLY A 28 -9.41 6.57 -10.76
C GLY A 28 -8.39 7.70 -10.73
N THR A 29 -8.78 8.80 -10.11
CA THR A 29 -7.95 10.00 -9.98
C THR A 29 -7.52 10.20 -8.53
N PHE A 30 -6.41 10.90 -8.34
CA PHE A 30 -6.01 11.34 -7.00
C PHE A 30 -6.93 12.45 -6.53
N SER A 31 -7.13 12.56 -5.21
CA SER A 31 -7.86 13.69 -4.68
C SER A 31 -7.05 14.98 -4.79
N GLY A 32 -7.73 16.12 -4.99
CA GLY A 32 -7.05 17.42 -4.91
C GLY A 32 -6.39 17.65 -3.55
N GLY A 33 -6.94 17.03 -2.49
CA GLY A 33 -6.30 16.97 -1.17
C GLY A 33 -4.95 16.25 -1.20
N THR A 34 -4.84 15.13 -1.92
CA THR A 34 -3.58 14.38 -2.07
C THR A 34 -2.51 15.23 -2.74
N ALA A 35 -2.84 15.93 -3.83
CA ALA A 35 -1.91 16.82 -4.53
C ALA A 35 -1.47 17.99 -3.62
N ALA A 36 -2.43 18.60 -2.91
CA ALA A 36 -2.14 19.68 -1.96
C ALA A 36 -1.24 19.21 -0.80
N SER A 37 -1.50 18.04 -0.22
CA SER A 37 -0.68 17.46 0.85
C SER A 37 0.73 17.15 0.38
N LEU A 38 0.90 16.64 -0.85
CA LEU A 38 2.23 16.40 -1.41
C LEU A 38 3.00 17.72 -1.58
N LYS A 39 2.36 18.75 -2.14
CA LYS A 39 2.97 20.09 -2.32
C LYS A 39 3.36 20.71 -0.98
N ALA A 40 2.49 20.65 0.02
CA ALA A 40 2.76 21.13 1.37
C ALA A 40 3.92 20.36 2.04
N THR A 41 3.97 19.04 1.86
CA THR A 41 5.06 18.20 2.37
C THR A 41 6.41 18.59 1.77
N MET A 42 6.46 18.78 0.44
CA MET A 42 7.69 19.19 -0.24
C MET A 42 8.11 20.61 0.17
N ALA A 43 7.17 21.54 0.30
CA ALA A 43 7.45 22.90 0.79
C ALA A 43 8.01 22.90 2.22
N ALA A 44 7.43 22.09 3.12
CA ALA A 44 7.93 21.95 4.49
C ALA A 44 9.33 21.32 4.54
N ALA A 45 9.63 20.40 3.62
CA ALA A 45 10.92 19.72 3.56
C ALA A 45 12.04 20.58 2.93
N ALA A 46 11.71 21.49 2.01
CA ALA A 46 12.70 22.27 1.26
C ALA A 46 13.67 23.09 2.12
N GLY A 47 13.23 23.53 3.31
CA GLY A 47 14.05 24.29 4.26
C GLY A 47 14.36 23.55 5.58
N ASN A 48 13.99 22.27 5.70
CA ASN A 48 14.09 21.53 6.96
C ASN A 48 14.78 20.17 6.76
N PRO A 49 16.10 20.08 7.01
CA PRO A 49 16.85 18.82 6.90
C PRO A 49 16.26 17.68 7.73
N ALA A 50 15.78 17.97 8.95
CA ALA A 50 15.17 16.94 9.79
C ALA A 50 13.87 16.39 9.18
N ALA A 51 13.08 17.24 8.50
CA ALA A 51 11.90 16.79 7.76
C ALA A 51 12.28 15.90 6.56
N LEU A 52 13.37 16.24 5.84
CA LEU A 52 13.88 15.40 4.76
C LEU A 52 14.36 14.04 5.27
N ASP A 53 15.01 13.99 6.42
CA ASP A 53 15.48 12.73 7.02
C ASP A 53 14.31 11.83 7.43
N LEU A 54 13.25 12.41 8.01
CA LEU A 54 12.00 11.68 8.30
C LEU A 54 11.31 11.17 7.02
N LEU A 55 11.31 11.96 5.96
CA LEU A 55 10.75 11.56 4.67
C LEU A 55 11.57 10.46 4.00
N LYS A 56 12.88 10.38 4.23
CA LYS A 56 13.73 9.30 3.71
C LYS A 56 13.67 8.04 4.57
N ASN A 57 13.44 8.18 5.88
CA ASN A 57 13.39 7.05 6.82
C ASN A 57 12.12 6.21 6.65
N PRO A 58 12.21 4.91 6.28
CA PRO A 58 11.05 4.01 6.20
C PRO A 58 10.40 3.73 7.56
N PHE A 59 11.13 3.94 8.64
CA PHE A 59 10.77 3.68 10.03
C PHE A 59 10.43 4.96 10.81
N SER A 60 10.16 6.08 10.11
CA SER A 60 9.87 7.38 10.77
C SER A 60 8.63 7.39 11.68
N LEU A 61 7.77 6.37 11.60
CA LEU A 61 6.60 6.20 12.46
C LEU A 61 6.81 5.14 13.58
N THR A 62 8.02 4.60 13.74
CA THR A 62 8.34 3.58 14.75
C THR A 62 9.37 4.11 15.74
N PRO A 63 8.96 4.92 16.74
CA PRO A 63 9.87 5.60 17.65
C PRO A 63 10.72 4.59 18.44
N GLY A 64 12.02 4.81 18.49
CA GLY A 64 12.98 3.94 19.19
C GLY A 64 13.31 2.64 18.44
N PHE A 65 12.81 2.46 17.21
CA PHE A 65 13.09 1.28 16.40
C PHE A 65 13.72 1.65 15.06
N GLU A 66 14.84 0.99 14.76
CA GLU A 66 15.45 0.95 13.43
C GLU A 66 15.35 -0.49 12.92
N GLY A 67 14.79 -0.66 11.73
CA GLY A 67 14.64 -1.98 11.10
C GLY A 67 15.66 -2.24 9.99
N PRO A 68 15.51 -3.36 9.26
CA PRO A 68 16.43 -3.73 8.19
C PRO A 68 16.36 -2.75 7.02
N ARG A 69 17.40 -2.74 6.20
CA ARG A 69 17.43 -1.99 4.94
C ARG A 69 16.25 -2.39 4.05
N GLN A 70 15.43 -1.42 3.69
CA GLN A 70 14.29 -1.63 2.79
C GLN A 70 14.71 -1.54 1.31
N PRO A 71 14.04 -2.29 0.40
CA PRO A 71 14.24 -2.18 -1.03
C PRO A 71 13.98 -0.75 -1.51
N THR A 72 14.77 -0.31 -2.50
CA THR A 72 14.58 1.00 -3.10
C THR A 72 13.54 0.91 -4.22
N GLY A 73 12.39 1.56 -4.08
CA GLY A 73 11.31 1.56 -5.08
C GLY A 73 11.24 2.81 -5.97
N HIS A 74 12.35 3.52 -6.18
CA HIS A 74 12.37 4.84 -6.84
C HIS A 74 12.76 4.79 -8.34
N LYS A 75 13.03 3.60 -8.89
CA LYS A 75 13.34 3.38 -10.30
C LYS A 75 12.55 2.20 -10.85
N PRO A 76 12.30 2.17 -12.17
CA PRO A 76 11.86 0.96 -12.85
C PRO A 76 12.80 -0.22 -12.58
N MET A 77 12.23 -1.41 -12.41
CA MET A 77 13.00 -2.65 -12.28
C MET A 77 12.16 -3.85 -12.72
N VAL A 78 12.83 -4.98 -12.94
CA VAL A 78 12.18 -6.29 -13.12
C VAL A 78 11.99 -6.94 -11.75
N ASP A 79 10.77 -7.45 -11.49
CA ASP A 79 10.45 -8.25 -10.31
C ASP A 79 10.28 -9.71 -10.71
N GLU A 80 11.36 -10.48 -10.53
CA GLU A 80 11.40 -11.92 -10.83
C GLU A 80 10.41 -12.73 -9.98
N ALA A 81 10.02 -12.22 -8.80
CA ALA A 81 9.06 -12.92 -7.94
C ALA A 81 7.63 -12.93 -8.52
N LEU A 82 7.39 -12.13 -9.56
CA LEU A 82 6.13 -12.09 -10.30
C LEU A 82 6.16 -12.95 -11.57
N ALA A 83 7.27 -13.64 -11.86
CA ALA A 83 7.39 -14.45 -13.05
C ALA A 83 6.27 -15.51 -13.12
N GLY A 84 5.62 -15.58 -14.28
CA GLY A 84 4.61 -16.60 -14.57
C GLY A 84 5.23 -17.96 -14.95
N PRO A 85 4.42 -18.92 -15.43
CA PRO A 85 4.90 -20.23 -15.85
C PRO A 85 6.00 -20.22 -16.94
N GLY A 86 6.14 -19.11 -17.67
CA GLY A 86 7.20 -18.91 -18.67
C GLY A 86 8.52 -18.37 -18.10
N GLY A 87 8.62 -18.12 -16.79
CA GLY A 87 9.84 -17.64 -16.12
C GLY A 87 10.22 -16.18 -16.43
N GLU A 88 9.45 -15.48 -17.25
CA GLU A 88 9.71 -14.08 -17.58
C GLU A 88 9.32 -13.16 -16.40
N GLY A 89 10.30 -12.43 -15.87
CA GLY A 89 10.08 -11.40 -14.86
C GLY A 89 9.15 -10.28 -15.34
N VAL A 90 8.54 -9.57 -14.39
CA VAL A 90 7.56 -8.51 -14.68
C VAL A 90 8.16 -7.15 -14.36
N TRP A 91 8.10 -6.21 -15.30
CA TRP A 91 8.48 -4.82 -15.07
C TRP A 91 7.54 -4.15 -14.08
N VAL A 92 8.14 -3.47 -13.11
CA VAL A 92 7.46 -2.67 -12.10
C VAL A 92 8.06 -1.26 -12.07
N ALA A 93 7.21 -0.28 -11.73
CA ALA A 93 7.55 1.13 -11.68
C ALA A 93 7.27 1.73 -10.30
N PRO A 94 7.91 2.86 -9.94
CA PRO A 94 7.63 3.56 -8.70
C PRO A 94 6.14 3.85 -8.51
N PHE A 95 5.63 3.60 -7.31
CA PHE A 95 4.26 3.93 -6.94
C PHE A 95 4.27 5.09 -5.95
N VAL A 96 3.63 6.21 -6.31
CA VAL A 96 3.69 7.46 -5.51
C VAL A 96 3.27 7.28 -4.05
N MET A 97 2.26 6.44 -3.78
CA MET A 97 1.77 6.23 -2.41
C MET A 97 2.70 5.34 -1.58
N ALA A 98 3.67 4.64 -2.18
CA ALA A 98 4.64 3.81 -1.46
C ALA A 98 5.41 4.62 -0.40
N ALA A 99 5.67 5.90 -0.66
CA ALA A 99 6.32 6.82 0.27
C ALA A 99 5.52 7.03 1.57
N ILE A 100 4.21 6.78 1.57
CA ILE A 100 3.34 6.92 2.74
C ILE A 100 2.98 5.54 3.30
N ASN A 101 2.60 4.61 2.43
CA ASN A 101 2.06 3.31 2.82
C ASN A 101 3.10 2.44 3.55
N THR A 102 4.35 2.44 3.09
CA THR A 102 5.42 1.62 3.70
C THR A 102 5.64 1.96 5.17
N ARG A 103 5.61 3.25 5.53
CA ARG A 103 5.72 3.74 6.92
C ARG A 103 4.53 3.30 7.76
N ASN A 104 3.31 3.31 7.20
CA ASN A 104 2.12 2.83 7.88
C ASN A 104 2.13 1.31 8.12
N VAL A 105 2.70 0.54 7.18
CA VAL A 105 2.87 -0.91 7.34
C VAL A 105 3.88 -1.20 8.46
N HIS A 106 5.01 -0.51 8.49
CA HIS A 106 6.00 -0.64 9.58
C HIS A 106 5.46 -0.15 10.93
N ARG A 107 4.69 0.94 10.95
CA ARG A 107 3.94 1.38 12.15
C ARG A 107 2.99 0.30 12.65
N SER A 108 2.29 -0.38 11.75
CA SER A 108 1.40 -1.47 12.11
C SER A 108 2.15 -2.64 12.73
N ASN A 109 3.30 -3.03 12.15
CA ASN A 109 4.14 -4.07 12.74
C ASN A 109 4.64 -3.69 14.14
N PHE A 110 5.12 -2.45 14.30
CA PHE A 110 5.58 -1.91 15.58
C PHE A 110 4.47 -1.93 16.65
N LEU A 111 3.27 -1.46 16.31
CA LEU A 111 2.12 -1.48 17.22
C LEU A 111 1.66 -2.90 17.57
N LEU A 112 1.87 -3.86 16.68
CA LEU A 112 1.65 -5.29 16.90
C LEU A 112 2.83 -5.98 17.62
N GLN A 113 3.72 -5.22 18.28
CA GLN A 113 4.89 -5.76 19.00
C GLN A 113 5.79 -6.61 18.08
N HIS A 114 5.99 -6.16 16.84
CA HIS A 114 6.78 -6.83 15.82
C HIS A 114 6.28 -8.24 15.45
N ALA A 115 4.96 -8.46 15.44
CA ALA A 115 4.35 -9.74 15.03
C ALA A 115 4.73 -10.20 13.62
N TYR A 116 5.21 -9.32 12.73
CA TYR A 116 5.70 -9.67 11.39
C TYR A 116 7.21 -9.96 11.35
N GLY A 117 7.90 -9.88 12.49
CA GLY A 117 9.36 -9.93 12.61
C GLY A 117 9.97 -8.53 12.70
N ALA A 118 11.08 -8.41 13.43
CA ALA A 118 11.88 -7.19 13.49
C ALA A 118 12.70 -6.97 12.20
N ASP A 119 12.97 -8.04 11.46
CA ASP A 119 13.64 -8.08 10.16
C ASP A 119 12.66 -8.02 8.98
N PHE A 120 11.40 -7.63 9.22
CA PHE A 120 10.37 -7.54 8.19
C PHE A 120 10.70 -6.50 7.09
N VAL A 121 10.53 -6.91 5.84
CA VAL A 121 10.76 -6.08 4.65
C VAL A 121 9.48 -5.91 3.84
N TYR A 122 9.17 -4.65 3.49
CA TYR A 122 8.00 -4.30 2.70
C TYR A 122 8.28 -3.21 1.66
N ASP A 123 7.83 -3.43 0.42
CA ASP A 123 7.93 -2.47 -0.68
C ASP A 123 6.68 -2.47 -1.58
N GLU A 124 6.37 -1.32 -2.18
CA GLU A 124 5.20 -1.14 -3.06
C GLU A 124 5.59 -0.58 -4.43
N MET A 125 5.11 -1.21 -5.51
CA MET A 125 5.36 -0.78 -6.88
C MET A 125 4.16 -1.03 -7.79
N LEU A 126 4.09 -0.34 -8.92
CA LEU A 126 3.07 -0.53 -9.96
C LEU A 126 3.55 -1.58 -10.96
N ILE A 127 2.72 -2.58 -11.28
CA ILE A 127 3.01 -3.53 -12.37
C ILE A 127 2.77 -2.85 -13.72
N THR A 128 3.71 -3.00 -14.63
CA THR A 128 3.69 -2.37 -15.96
C THR A 128 3.70 -3.35 -17.12
N GLY A 129 4.01 -4.64 -16.86
CA GLY A 129 3.89 -5.73 -17.83
C GLY A 129 5.19 -6.49 -18.01
N THR A 130 5.22 -7.43 -18.96
CA THR A 130 6.42 -8.19 -19.33
C THR A 130 7.09 -7.62 -20.58
N GLY A 131 8.33 -8.03 -20.85
CA GLY A 131 9.11 -7.66 -22.03
C GLY A 131 9.35 -6.17 -22.21
N GLU A 132 9.77 -5.81 -23.43
CA GLU A 132 10.09 -4.42 -23.82
C GLU A 132 8.90 -3.46 -23.65
N LYS A 133 7.67 -3.96 -23.84
CA LYS A 133 6.46 -3.15 -23.63
C LYS A 133 6.29 -2.79 -22.16
N GLY A 134 6.51 -3.73 -21.24
CA GLY A 134 6.50 -3.47 -19.80
C GLY A 134 7.55 -2.44 -19.41
N GLU A 135 8.76 -2.58 -19.93
CA GLU A 135 9.86 -1.64 -19.71
C GLU A 135 9.52 -0.21 -20.14
N ALA A 136 8.97 -0.06 -21.35
CA ALA A 136 8.59 1.25 -21.88
C ALA A 136 7.53 1.94 -21.01
N ILE A 137 6.53 1.19 -20.55
CA ILE A 137 5.50 1.70 -19.63
C ILE A 137 6.14 2.06 -18.28
N ALA A 138 7.06 1.24 -17.76
CA ALA A 138 7.73 1.51 -16.49
C ALA A 138 8.53 2.81 -16.50
N ASN A 139 9.30 3.03 -17.57
CA ASN A 139 10.05 4.26 -17.77
C ASN A 139 9.14 5.47 -17.96
N ALA A 140 8.02 5.33 -18.68
CA ALA A 140 7.03 6.40 -18.83
C ALA A 140 6.41 6.80 -17.48
N VAL A 141 6.01 5.82 -16.65
CA VAL A 141 5.47 6.06 -15.30
C VAL A 141 6.50 6.75 -14.40
N ALA A 142 7.75 6.27 -14.41
CA ALA A 142 8.81 6.87 -13.61
C ALA A 142 9.18 8.30 -14.05
N GLY A 143 8.97 8.63 -15.32
CA GLY A 143 9.16 9.96 -15.88
C GLY A 143 8.00 10.92 -15.66
N ASP A 144 6.82 10.44 -15.27
CA ASP A 144 5.63 11.28 -15.08
C ASP A 144 5.75 12.14 -13.81
N LYS A 145 5.69 13.46 -13.99
CA LYS A 145 5.75 14.47 -12.92
C LYS A 145 4.43 15.21 -12.72
N SER A 146 3.35 14.74 -13.35
CA SER A 146 2.02 15.38 -13.35
C SER A 146 1.49 15.67 -11.95
N LEU A 147 1.63 14.72 -11.01
CA LEU A 147 1.23 14.85 -9.60
C LEU A 147 1.91 15.97 -8.82
N GLY A 148 3.14 16.33 -9.20
CA GLY A 148 3.90 17.42 -8.58
C GLY A 148 3.72 18.76 -9.28
N SER A 149 2.96 18.81 -10.38
CA SER A 149 2.74 20.01 -11.19
C SER A 149 1.51 20.79 -10.72
N ASP A 150 1.46 22.10 -11.03
CA ASP A 150 0.30 22.96 -10.75
C ASP A 150 -0.95 22.59 -11.59
N LYS A 151 -0.87 21.55 -12.44
CA LYS A 151 -1.97 21.03 -13.26
C LYS A 151 -2.73 19.86 -12.61
N GLY A 152 -2.40 19.49 -11.36
CA GLY A 152 -3.18 18.51 -10.60
C GLY A 152 -4.60 19.00 -10.29
N PRO A 153 -5.52 18.08 -9.92
CA PRO A 153 -6.89 18.45 -9.55
C PRO A 153 -6.88 19.40 -8.34
N LYS A 154 -7.70 20.46 -8.37
CA LYS A 154 -7.76 21.40 -7.24
C LYS A 154 -8.60 20.81 -6.10
N PRO A 155 -8.38 21.26 -4.85
CA PRO A 155 -9.29 20.93 -3.76
C PRO A 155 -10.74 21.30 -4.11
N GLY A 156 -11.65 20.34 -4.00
CA GLY A 156 -13.06 20.50 -4.37
C GLY A 156 -13.41 20.04 -5.79
N GLU A 157 -12.44 19.90 -6.69
CA GLU A 157 -12.60 19.34 -8.04
C GLU A 157 -12.38 17.82 -8.03
N GLY A 158 -13.09 17.12 -7.14
CA GLY A 158 -13.07 15.66 -7.09
C GLY A 158 -13.67 15.03 -8.36
N PRO A 159 -13.40 13.74 -8.62
CA PRO A 159 -14.00 13.03 -9.73
C PRO A 159 -15.53 13.07 -9.67
N SER A 160 -16.17 13.06 -10.83
CA SER A 160 -17.62 12.99 -10.96
C SER A 160 -18.18 11.74 -10.28
N ARG A 161 -19.50 11.67 -10.09
CA ARG A 161 -20.11 10.46 -9.55
C ARG A 161 -19.84 9.25 -10.46
N GLU A 162 -19.95 9.45 -11.76
CA GLU A 162 -19.76 8.43 -12.79
C GLU A 162 -18.30 7.94 -12.81
N GLU A 163 -17.32 8.84 -12.68
CA GLU A 163 -15.91 8.48 -12.58
C GLU A 163 -15.62 7.65 -11.32
N ARG A 164 -16.23 8.03 -10.18
CA ARG A 164 -16.11 7.28 -8.93
C ARG A 164 -16.74 5.89 -9.02
N ASP A 165 -17.94 5.82 -9.57
CA ASP A 165 -18.71 4.58 -9.72
C ASP A 165 -18.09 3.62 -10.76
N ALA A 166 -17.42 4.13 -11.79
CA ALA A 166 -16.75 3.34 -12.81
C ALA A 166 -15.27 3.04 -12.52
N GLY A 167 -14.73 3.54 -11.39
CA GLY A 167 -13.37 3.31 -10.94
C GLY A 167 -13.21 1.96 -10.22
N PHE A 168 -11.97 1.51 -10.07
CA PHE A 168 -11.63 0.27 -9.37
C PHE A 168 -10.12 0.20 -9.09
N TYR A 169 -9.72 -0.76 -8.27
CA TYR A 169 -8.30 -1.11 -8.12
C TYR A 169 -8.13 -2.59 -7.79
N ASP A 170 -6.94 -3.09 -8.10
CA ASP A 170 -6.50 -4.45 -7.82
C ASP A 170 -5.04 -4.42 -7.37
N VAL A 171 -4.79 -4.84 -6.12
CA VAL A 171 -3.48 -4.87 -5.49
C VAL A 171 -3.15 -6.29 -5.08
N LEU A 172 -1.97 -6.76 -5.48
CA LEU A 172 -1.40 -8.04 -5.07
C LEU A 172 -0.42 -7.82 -3.92
N PHE A 173 -0.51 -8.62 -2.87
CA PHE A 173 0.53 -8.77 -1.86
C PHE A 173 1.15 -10.15 -2.04
N LEU A 174 2.46 -10.20 -2.29
CA LEU A 174 3.23 -11.42 -2.44
C LEU A 174 4.19 -11.59 -1.25
N GLY A 175 3.93 -12.61 -0.43
CA GLY A 175 4.75 -13.02 0.70
C GLY A 175 5.74 -14.09 0.26
N THR A 176 7.00 -13.96 0.68
CA THR A 176 8.06 -14.93 0.38
C THR A 176 8.97 -15.11 1.58
N ASP A 177 9.49 -16.32 1.78
CA ASP A 177 10.56 -16.60 2.75
C ASP A 177 11.82 -17.19 2.08
N ALA A 178 12.83 -17.52 2.90
CA ALA A 178 14.08 -18.11 2.45
C ALA A 178 13.97 -19.61 2.10
N ALA A 179 12.91 -20.28 2.53
CA ALA A 179 12.64 -21.69 2.21
C ALA A 179 11.94 -21.86 0.85
N GLY A 180 11.58 -20.75 0.18
CA GLY A 180 10.87 -20.74 -1.09
C GLY A 180 9.36 -20.82 -0.93
N ASN A 181 8.82 -20.72 0.28
CA ASN A 181 7.38 -20.64 0.48
C ASN A 181 6.88 -19.31 -0.05
N THR A 182 5.75 -19.36 -0.75
CA THR A 182 5.12 -18.17 -1.33
C THR A 182 3.63 -18.16 -1.07
N LEU A 183 3.07 -16.96 -0.90
CA LEU A 183 1.63 -16.76 -0.75
C LEU A 183 1.20 -15.46 -1.42
N ARG A 184 0.07 -15.50 -2.13
CA ARG A 184 -0.53 -14.32 -2.77
C ARG A 184 -1.82 -13.92 -2.08
N VAL A 185 -1.98 -12.63 -1.82
CA VAL A 185 -3.26 -12.05 -1.41
C VAL A 185 -3.64 -10.95 -2.38
N GLY A 186 -4.75 -11.13 -3.08
CA GLY A 186 -5.37 -10.10 -3.91
C GLY A 186 -6.33 -9.25 -3.09
N VAL A 187 -6.27 -7.93 -3.24
CA VAL A 187 -7.22 -6.98 -2.67
C VAL A 187 -7.81 -6.16 -3.80
N LYS A 188 -9.12 -6.22 -3.98
CA LYS A 188 -9.84 -5.47 -5.01
C LYS A 188 -10.84 -4.52 -4.37
N GLY A 189 -11.07 -3.37 -5.00
CA GLY A 189 -12.15 -2.47 -4.65
C GLY A 189 -12.95 -2.07 -5.88
N ASP A 190 -14.26 -1.90 -5.68
CA ASP A 190 -15.27 -1.68 -6.72
C ASP A 190 -15.50 -0.21 -7.09
N ARG A 191 -14.71 0.70 -6.52
CA ARG A 191 -14.78 2.14 -6.75
C ARG A 191 -13.39 2.72 -6.94
N ASP A 192 -13.32 3.94 -7.45
CA ASP A 192 -12.07 4.65 -7.58
C ASP A 192 -11.32 4.72 -6.22
N PRO A 193 -9.99 4.57 -6.21
CA PRO A 193 -9.20 4.57 -4.97
C PRO A 193 -9.09 5.96 -4.33
N GLY A 194 -9.31 7.05 -5.08
CA GLY A 194 -9.09 8.41 -4.60
C GLY A 194 -10.20 8.93 -3.70
N TYR A 195 -11.47 8.64 -4.04
CA TYR A 195 -12.64 9.14 -3.32
C TYR A 195 -13.65 8.04 -2.99
N GLY A 196 -14.18 7.33 -3.98
CA GLY A 196 -15.30 6.42 -3.81
C GLY A 196 -14.98 5.29 -2.83
N SER A 197 -13.86 4.59 -3.02
CA SER A 197 -13.48 3.53 -2.09
C SER A 197 -12.95 4.07 -0.77
N THR A 198 -12.15 5.15 -0.78
CA THR A 198 -11.58 5.76 0.43
C THR A 198 -12.66 6.28 1.38
N SER A 199 -13.73 6.91 0.86
CA SER A 199 -14.86 7.39 1.67
C SER A 199 -15.63 6.24 2.31
N LYS A 200 -15.83 5.11 1.61
CA LYS A 200 -16.40 3.90 2.21
C LYS A 200 -15.49 3.31 3.29
N MET A 201 -14.17 3.24 3.06
CA MET A 201 -13.22 2.71 4.03
C MET A 201 -13.19 3.50 5.33
N ILE A 202 -13.15 4.84 5.25
CA ILE A 202 -13.10 5.69 6.45
C ILE A 202 -14.40 5.62 7.24
N ALA A 203 -15.55 5.54 6.55
CA ALA A 203 -16.85 5.35 7.20
C ALA A 203 -16.92 4.01 7.93
N GLU A 204 -16.55 2.90 7.27
CA GLU A 204 -16.56 1.58 7.90
C GLU A 204 -15.52 1.44 9.01
N ALA A 205 -14.39 2.14 8.93
CA ALA A 205 -13.42 2.23 10.02
C ALA A 205 -14.01 2.94 11.25
N ALA A 206 -14.73 4.05 11.06
CA ALA A 206 -15.40 4.74 12.15
C ALA A 206 -16.47 3.85 12.82
N VAL A 207 -17.29 3.16 12.03
CA VAL A 207 -18.29 2.21 12.55
C VAL A 207 -17.61 1.04 13.27
N CYS A 208 -16.52 0.50 12.72
CA CYS A 208 -15.76 -0.57 13.36
C CYS A 208 -15.23 -0.17 14.74
N LEU A 209 -14.66 1.04 14.87
CA LEU A 209 -14.18 1.54 16.17
C LEU A 209 -15.32 1.69 17.20
N LEU A 210 -16.50 2.12 16.75
CA LEU A 210 -17.67 2.31 17.61
C LEU A 210 -18.34 0.99 18.04
N GLN A 211 -18.34 -0.02 17.18
CA GLN A 211 -19.17 -1.22 17.35
C GLN A 211 -18.36 -2.50 17.59
N ASP A 212 -17.25 -2.68 16.87
CA ASP A 212 -16.56 -3.96 16.76
C ASP A 212 -15.18 -3.98 17.45
N ALA A 213 -14.56 -2.81 17.62
CA ALA A 213 -13.21 -2.63 18.17
C ALA A 213 -13.20 -1.72 19.42
N THR A 214 -14.22 -1.84 20.26
CA THR A 214 -14.46 -1.01 21.46
C THR A 214 -13.39 -1.15 22.54
N GLY A 215 -12.58 -2.21 22.47
CA GLY A 215 -11.41 -2.41 23.35
C GLY A 215 -10.15 -1.64 22.93
N THR A 216 -10.19 -0.89 21.82
CA THR A 216 -9.02 -0.12 21.34
C THR A 216 -8.70 1.02 22.32
N PRO A 217 -7.52 1.06 22.95
CA PRO A 217 -7.15 2.17 23.83
C PRO A 217 -7.02 3.49 23.07
N GLY A 218 -7.13 4.61 23.79
CA GLY A 218 -6.83 5.93 23.22
C GLY A 218 -5.40 6.00 22.67
N GLY A 219 -5.21 6.70 21.54
CA GLY A 219 -3.90 6.87 20.92
C GLY A 219 -3.94 6.99 19.40
N ILE A 220 -2.76 6.97 18.78
CA ILE A 220 -2.59 7.01 17.32
C ILE A 220 -2.27 5.60 16.82
N TRP A 221 -3.29 4.99 16.20
CA TRP A 221 -3.27 3.62 15.72
C TRP A 221 -3.32 3.52 14.20
N THR A 222 -2.84 2.40 13.68
CA THR A 222 -3.15 1.94 12.33
C THR A 222 -4.26 0.89 12.35
N THR A 223 -4.85 0.60 11.20
CA THR A 223 -6.05 -0.26 11.13
C THR A 223 -5.81 -1.70 11.55
N ALA A 224 -4.64 -2.27 11.24
CA ALA A 224 -4.30 -3.65 11.59
C ALA A 224 -4.31 -3.92 13.12
N PRO A 225 -3.56 -3.16 13.96
CA PRO A 225 -3.57 -3.35 15.41
C PRO A 225 -4.86 -2.90 16.10
N ALA A 226 -5.57 -1.90 15.58
CA ALA A 226 -6.80 -1.41 16.21
C ALA A 226 -8.04 -2.25 15.87
N MET A 227 -8.21 -2.62 14.60
CA MET A 227 -9.47 -3.19 14.10
C MET A 227 -9.31 -4.56 13.43
N GLY A 228 -8.14 -4.86 12.86
CA GLY A 228 -7.79 -6.18 12.33
C GLY A 228 -8.88 -6.84 11.48
N ASP A 229 -9.24 -8.08 11.84
CA ASP A 229 -10.25 -8.88 11.15
C ASP A 229 -11.65 -8.24 11.15
N ALA A 230 -12.00 -7.45 12.17
CA ALA A 230 -13.31 -6.81 12.26
C ALA A 230 -13.51 -5.82 11.10
N LEU A 231 -12.53 -4.92 10.88
CA LEU A 231 -12.60 -3.98 9.77
C LEU A 231 -12.63 -4.71 8.42
N MET A 232 -11.84 -5.77 8.26
CA MET A 232 -11.85 -6.54 7.00
C MET A 232 -13.24 -7.08 6.68
N LYS A 233 -13.93 -7.69 7.65
CA LYS A 233 -15.29 -8.19 7.48
C LYS A 233 -16.26 -7.08 7.08
N ARG A 234 -16.17 -5.91 7.72
CA ARG A 234 -16.99 -4.74 7.37
C ARG A 234 -16.74 -4.25 5.95
N LEU A 235 -15.47 -4.15 5.55
CA LEU A 235 -15.09 -3.69 4.23
C LEU A 235 -15.62 -4.62 3.13
N GLN A 236 -15.63 -5.93 3.39
CA GLN A 236 -16.22 -6.92 2.49
C GLN A 236 -17.74 -6.80 2.41
N ALA A 237 -18.41 -6.66 3.56
CA ALA A 237 -19.87 -6.60 3.62
C ALA A 237 -20.43 -5.29 3.04
N ASN A 238 -19.76 -4.16 3.30
CA ASN A 238 -20.37 -2.83 3.15
C ASN A 238 -19.60 -1.90 2.21
N ALA A 239 -18.30 -2.13 1.99
CA ALA A 239 -17.45 -1.18 1.25
C ALA A 239 -17.08 -1.64 -0.17
N GLY A 240 -17.52 -2.83 -0.60
CA GLY A 240 -17.23 -3.35 -1.94
C GLY A 240 -15.77 -3.79 -2.12
N LEU A 241 -15.10 -4.16 -1.02
CA LEU A 241 -13.74 -4.71 -1.06
C LEU A 241 -13.78 -6.24 -1.08
N SER A 242 -12.86 -6.86 -1.81
CA SER A 242 -12.62 -8.30 -1.69
C SER A 242 -11.18 -8.58 -1.27
N PHE A 243 -10.99 -9.63 -0.49
CA PHE A 243 -9.70 -10.14 -0.08
C PHE A 243 -9.64 -11.62 -0.46
N GLU A 244 -8.76 -11.95 -1.39
CA GLU A 244 -8.66 -13.29 -1.98
C GLU A 244 -7.28 -13.85 -1.69
N VAL A 245 -7.22 -14.98 -0.99
CA VAL A 245 -5.96 -15.72 -0.75
C VAL A 245 -5.77 -16.71 -1.89
N GLY A 246 -4.71 -16.51 -2.68
CA GLY A 246 -4.32 -17.39 -3.78
C GLY A 246 -3.08 -18.21 -3.43
N ALA A 247 -2.95 -19.37 -4.08
CA ALA A 247 -1.70 -20.11 -4.08
C ALA A 247 -0.61 -19.31 -4.83
N GLY A 248 0.64 -19.48 -4.36
CA GLY A 248 1.84 -18.98 -5.02
C GLY A 248 2.11 -19.63 -6.37
#